data_AF-A0A2K5K4Q9-F1
#
_entry.id   AF-A0A2K5K4Q9-F1
#
_cell.length_a   1.000
_cell.length_b   1.000
_cell.length_c   1.000
_cell.angle_alpha   90.00
_cell.angle_beta   90.00
_cell.angle_gamma   90.00
#
_symmetry.space_group_name_H-M   'P 1'
#
loop_
_entity.id
_entity.type
_entity.pdbx_description
1 polymer ?
#
loop_
_entity_poly.entity_id
_entity_poly.type
_entity_poly.pdbx_seq_one_letter_code
_entity_poly.pdbx_strand_id
1 'polypeptide(L)'
;MVVESAYEVIKLKGYTNWAIGLSVADLIESMLKNLSRIHPVSTMVKGMYGIENEVFLSLPCILNARGLTSVINQKLKDDEVAQLKKSADTLWDIQKDLKDL
;
A
#
# COMPACT_ATOMS: atom_id res chain seq x y z
N MET A 1 8.71 -11.22 11.61
CA MET A 1 9.11 -10.07 12.47
C MET A 1 8.13 -8.89 12.41
N VAL A 2 7.99 -8.11 11.33
CA VAL A 2 7.07 -6.93 11.34
C VAL A 2 5.58 -7.32 11.40
N VAL A 3 5.17 -8.31 10.61
CA VAL A 3 3.76 -8.76 10.55
C VAL A 3 3.32 -9.43 11.86
N GLU A 4 4.21 -10.18 12.51
CA GLU A 4 3.91 -10.91 13.75
C GLU A 4 3.69 -9.97 14.93
N SER A 5 4.42 -8.85 15.00
CA SER A 5 4.26 -7.86 16.07
C SER A 5 2.85 -7.26 16.11
N ALA A 6 2.19 -7.10 14.96
CA ALA A 6 0.81 -6.62 14.92
C ALA A 6 -0.16 -7.59 15.62
N TYR A 7 0.04 -8.90 15.42
CA TYR A 7 -0.77 -9.93 16.08
C TYR A 7 -0.50 -9.99 17.59
N GLU A 8 0.73 -9.76 18.01
CA GLU A 8 1.08 -9.71 19.44
C GLU A 8 0.39 -8.54 20.15
N VAL A 9 0.37 -7.35 19.53
CA VAL A 9 -0.36 -6.19 20.07
C VAL A 9 -1.85 -6.50 20.22
N ILE A 10 -2.46 -7.13 19.21
CA ILE A 10 -3.87 -7.53 19.29
C ILE A 10 -4.09 -8.57 20.39
N LYS A 11 -3.19 -9.55 20.52
CA LYS A 11 -3.28 -10.60 21.54
C LYS A 11 -3.21 -10.02 22.96
N LEU A 12 -2.37 -9.01 23.19
CA LEU A 12 -2.15 -8.43 24.52
C LEU A 12 -3.17 -7.34 24.85
N LYS A 13 -3.43 -6.42 23.91
CA LYS A 13 -4.27 -5.23 24.12
C LYS A 13 -5.74 -5.44 23.69
N GLY A 14 -6.00 -6.42 22.83
CA GLY A 14 -7.30 -6.69 22.23
C GLY A 14 -7.61 -5.89 20.95
N TYR A 15 -6.81 -4.87 20.62
CA TYR A 15 -7.02 -4.03 19.42
C TYR A 15 -5.74 -3.24 19.07
N THR A 16 -5.70 -2.66 17.86
CA THR A 16 -4.65 -1.76 17.39
C THR A 16 -5.23 -0.41 16.98
N ASN A 17 -4.64 0.70 17.42
CA ASN A 17 -5.15 2.06 17.11
C ASN A 17 -4.07 3.14 17.10
N TRP A 18 -3.18 3.19 18.09
CA TRP A 18 -2.20 4.27 18.22
C TRP A 18 -1.23 4.37 17.04
N ALA A 19 -0.62 3.25 16.63
CA ALA A 19 0.33 3.24 15.51
C ALA A 19 -0.35 3.60 14.18
N ILE A 20 -1.59 3.16 13.98
CA ILE A 20 -2.39 3.50 12.80
C ILE A 20 -2.73 4.99 12.79
N GLY A 21 -3.18 5.53 13.93
CA GLY A 21 -3.48 6.95 14.06
C GLY A 21 -2.27 7.85 13.80
N LEU A 22 -1.09 7.47 14.30
CA LEU A 22 0.15 8.21 14.04
C LEU A 22 0.56 8.13 12.56
N SER A 23 0.42 6.96 11.93
CA SER A 23 0.69 6.78 10.50
C SER A 23 -0.21 7.68 9.64
N VAL A 24 -1.51 7.73 9.94
CA VAL A 24 -2.45 8.61 9.25
C VAL A 24 -2.12 10.09 9.47
N ALA A 25 -1.72 10.48 10.69
CA ALA A 25 -1.31 11.84 10.99
C ALA A 25 -0.08 12.29 10.16
N ASP A 26 0.91 11.42 9.97
CA ASP A 26 2.10 11.70 9.16
C ASP A 26 1.77 11.83 7.65
N LEU A 27 0.87 11.00 7.14
CA LEU A 27 0.34 11.13 5.77
C LEU A 27 -0.37 12.48 5.59
N ILE A 28 -1.25 12.85 6.53
CA ILE A 28 -1.99 14.11 6.50
C ILE A 28 -1.04 15.30 6.61
N GLU A 29 -0.04 15.26 7.49
CA GLU A 29 0.98 16.31 7.60
C GLU A 29 1.67 16.54 6.26
N SER A 30 2.08 15.46 5.60
CA SER A 30 2.77 15.51 4.31
C SER A 30 1.92 16.17 3.21
N MET A 31 0.62 15.89 3.20
CA MET A 31 -0.33 16.51 2.28
C MET A 31 -0.59 17.97 2.64
N LEU A 32 -0.96 18.28 3.89
CA LEU A 32 -1.33 19.62 4.34
C LEU A 32 -0.18 20.63 4.22
N LYS A 33 1.05 20.21 4.54
CA LYS A 33 2.24 21.06 4.43
C LYS A 33 2.88 21.02 3.04
N ASN A 34 2.26 20.33 2.07
CA ASN A 34 2.74 20.21 0.70
C ASN A 34 4.21 19.74 0.60
N LEU A 35 4.61 18.79 1.46
CA LEU A 35 6.03 18.45 1.64
C LEU A 35 6.62 17.61 0.50
N SER A 36 5.78 17.06 -0.39
CA SER A 36 6.21 16.15 -1.46
C SER A 36 7.05 14.97 -0.94
N ARG A 37 6.64 14.40 0.22
CA ARG A 37 7.32 13.26 0.86
C ARG A 37 6.94 11.95 0.18
N ILE A 38 7.87 10.99 0.25
CA ILE A 38 7.67 9.64 -0.28
C ILE A 38 7.06 8.78 0.82
N HIS A 39 5.91 8.19 0.53
CA HIS A 39 5.20 7.28 1.44
C HIS A 39 4.83 5.97 0.73
N PRO A 40 5.01 4.81 1.37
CA PRO A 40 4.49 3.55 0.84
C PRO A 40 2.97 3.51 1.08
N VAL A 41 2.20 3.88 0.06
CA VAL A 41 0.73 3.91 0.12
C VAL A 41 0.11 3.09 -0.99
N SER A 42 -1.11 2.60 -0.74
CA SER A 42 -1.86 1.82 -1.72
C SER A 42 -2.28 2.69 -2.90
N THR A 43 -1.87 2.29 -4.12
CA THR A 43 -2.17 2.98 -5.37
C THR A 43 -2.55 1.98 -6.45
N MET A 44 -3.25 2.43 -7.49
CA MET A 44 -3.55 1.62 -8.67
C MET A 44 -2.25 1.27 -9.38
N VAL A 45 -1.98 -0.02 -9.58
CA VAL A 45 -0.73 -0.52 -10.18
C VAL A 45 -0.90 -1.08 -11.58
N LYS A 46 -2.06 -0.87 -12.20
CA LYS A 46 -2.34 -1.29 -13.58
C LYS A 46 -1.27 -0.75 -14.53
N GLY A 47 -0.68 -1.63 -15.33
CA GLY A 47 0.40 -1.33 -16.27
C GLY A 47 1.79 -1.29 -15.64
N MET A 48 1.94 -1.47 -14.33
CA MET A 48 3.23 -1.51 -13.65
C MET A 48 3.69 -2.94 -13.43
N TYR A 49 5.00 -3.19 -13.60
CA TYR A 49 5.63 -4.50 -13.36
C TYR A 49 4.94 -5.68 -14.08
N GLY A 50 4.24 -5.44 -15.20
CA GLY A 50 3.49 -6.46 -15.94
C GLY A 50 2.19 -6.90 -15.27
N ILE A 51 1.58 -6.06 -14.43
CA ILE A 51 0.25 -6.26 -13.84
C ILE A 51 -0.78 -5.57 -14.74
N GLU A 52 -1.73 -6.32 -15.30
CA GLU A 52 -2.75 -5.79 -16.22
C GLU A 52 -4.10 -5.52 -15.56
N ASN A 53 -4.34 -6.18 -14.43
CA ASN A 53 -5.58 -6.07 -13.66
C ASN A 53 -5.65 -4.75 -12.87
N GLU A 54 -6.87 -4.28 -12.64
CA GLU A 54 -7.15 -3.09 -11.83
C GLU A 54 -7.11 -3.43 -10.34
N VAL A 55 -5.90 -3.49 -9.79
CA VAL A 55 -5.67 -3.74 -8.37
C VAL A 55 -4.90 -2.61 -7.71
N PHE A 56 -5.11 -2.46 -6.40
CA PHE A 56 -4.43 -1.49 -5.56
C PHE A 56 -3.40 -2.19 -4.68
N LEU A 57 -2.14 -1.78 -4.81
CA LEU A 57 -1.01 -2.30 -4.03
C LEU A 57 -0.17 -1.16 -3.50
N SER A 58 0.59 -1.43 -2.43
CA SER A 58 1.46 -0.42 -1.82
C SER A 58 2.73 -0.24 -2.64
N LEU A 59 2.93 0.97 -3.16
CA LEU A 59 4.16 1.40 -3.82
C LEU A 59 4.64 2.72 -3.21
N PRO A 60 5.93 3.07 -3.31
CA PRO A 60 6.40 4.37 -2.84
C PRO A 60 5.82 5.45 -3.75
N CYS A 61 5.02 6.33 -3.16
CA CYS A 61 4.34 7.41 -3.85
C CYS A 61 4.77 8.75 -3.29
N ILE A 62 4.90 9.74 -4.17
CA ILE A 62 5.13 11.13 -3.77
C ILE A 62 3.77 11.74 -3.45
N LEU A 63 3.60 12.16 -2.19
CA LEU A 63 2.38 12.79 -1.70
C LEU A 63 2.60 14.28 -1.46
N ASN A 64 1.68 15.09 -1.99
CA ASN A 64 1.66 16.54 -1.79
C ASN A 64 0.22 17.02 -1.51
N ALA A 65 -0.02 18.35 -1.52
CA ALA A 65 -1.34 18.90 -1.22
C ALA A 65 -2.45 18.50 -2.22
N ARG A 66 -2.09 17.97 -3.40
CA ARG A 66 -3.02 17.44 -4.41
C ARG A 66 -3.22 15.92 -4.30
N GLY A 67 -2.67 15.29 -3.27
CA GLY A 67 -2.69 13.84 -3.09
C GLY A 67 -1.51 13.15 -3.77
N LEU A 68 -1.78 12.05 -4.46
CA LEU A 68 -0.75 11.26 -5.14
C LEU A 68 -0.28 11.99 -6.40
N THR A 69 0.99 12.36 -6.41
CA THR A 69 1.60 13.10 -7.53
C THR A 69 2.29 12.17 -8.52
N SER A 70 3.04 11.20 -8.00
CA SER A 70 3.76 10.23 -8.83
C SER A 70 4.02 8.97 -8.03
N VAL A 71 4.08 7.84 -8.71
CA VAL A 71 4.57 6.58 -8.17
C VAL A 71 6.03 6.42 -8.55
N ILE A 72 6.87 5.98 -7.62
CA ILE A 72 8.28 5.73 -7.88
C ILE A 72 8.40 4.32 -8.48
N ASN A 73 8.80 4.27 -9.75
CA ASN A 73 9.08 3.01 -10.43
C ASN A 73 10.48 2.50 -10.04
N GLN A 74 10.52 1.62 -9.06
CA GLN A 74 11.76 1.02 -8.57
C GLN A 74 12.21 -0.09 -9.52
N LYS A 75 13.53 -0.26 -9.68
CA LYS A 75 14.06 -1.43 -10.37
C LYS A 75 14.06 -2.60 -9.40
N LEU A 76 13.00 -3.42 -9.47
CA LEU A 76 12.88 -4.65 -8.71
C LEU A 76 13.60 -5.80 -9.43
N LYS A 77 14.03 -6.79 -8.66
CA LYS A 77 14.55 -8.04 -9.21
C LYS A 77 13.41 -8.93 -9.70
N ASP A 78 13.74 -9.90 -10.55
CA ASP A 78 12.73 -10.79 -11.15
C ASP A 78 11.92 -11.58 -10.10
N ASP A 79 12.56 -11.98 -9.00
CA ASP A 79 11.93 -12.68 -7.88
C ASP A 79 10.97 -11.76 -7.08
N GLU A 80 11.34 -10.48 -6.90
CA GLU A 80 10.48 -9.48 -6.26
C GLU A 80 9.28 -9.12 -7.13
N VAL A 81 9.49 -9.00 -8.45
CA VAL A 81 8.40 -8.79 -9.43
C VAL A 81 7.43 -9.97 -9.41
N ALA A 82 7.94 -11.21 -9.37
CA ALA A 82 7.10 -12.40 -9.28
C ALA A 82 6.26 -12.41 -7.99
N GLN A 83 6.83 -12.01 -6.86
CA GLN A 83 6.10 -11.89 -5.59
C GLN A 83 5.03 -10.79 -5.64
N LEU A 84 5.36 -9.63 -6.22
CA LEU A 84 4.41 -8.53 -6.37
C LEU A 84 3.22 -8.91 -7.26
N LYS A 85 3.48 -9.61 -8.38
CA LYS A 85 2.43 -10.15 -9.25
C LYS A 85 1.55 -11.15 -8.52
N LYS A 86 2.14 -12.07 -7.74
CA LYS A 86 1.37 -13.02 -6.93
C LYS A 86 0.43 -12.31 -5.94
N SER A 87 0.88 -11.23 -5.31
CA SER A 87 0.03 -10.40 -4.46
C SER A 87 -1.09 -9.71 -5.23
N ALA A 88 -0.80 -9.21 -6.43
CA ALA A 88 -1.79 -8.61 -7.33
C ALA A 88 -2.89 -9.62 -7.72
N ASP A 89 -2.50 -10.83 -8.13
CA ASP A 89 -3.43 -11.89 -8.54
C ASP A 89 -4.33 -12.32 -7.37
N THR A 90 -3.76 -12.49 -6.18
CA THR A 90 -4.52 -12.86 -4.98
C THR A 90 -5.60 -11.82 -4.66
N LEU A 91 -5.29 -10.53 -4.77
CA LEU A 91 -6.28 -9.47 -4.54
C LEU A 91 -7.31 -9.39 -5.67
N TRP A 92 -6.91 -9.64 -6.91
CA TRP A 92 -7.80 -9.63 -8.06
C TRP A 92 -8.86 -10.72 -7.96
N ASP A 93 -8.47 -11.92 -7.53
CA ASP A 93 -9.41 -13.04 -7.38
C ASP A 93 -10.47 -12.75 -6.30
N ILE A 94 -10.05 -12.22 -5.14
CA ILE A 94 -10.99 -11.79 -4.08
C ILE A 94 -11.90 -10.65 -4.59
N GLN A 95 -11.38 -9.72 -5.39
CA GLN A 95 -12.18 -8.61 -5.93
C GLN A 95 -13.21 -9.06 -6.97
N LYS A 96 -12.94 -10.11 -7.76
CA LYS A 96 -13.93 -10.68 -8.68
C LYS A 96 -15.11 -11.26 -7.92
N ASP A 97 -14.83 -12.06 -6.89
CA ASP A 97 -15.85 -12.71 -6.08
C ASP A 97 -16.81 -11.69 -5.42
N LEU A 98 -16.32 -10.48 -5.14
CA LEU A 98 -17.10 -9.39 -4.58
C LEU A 98 -17.90 -8.57 -5.62
N LYS A 99 -17.47 -8.55 -6.88
CA LYS A 99 -18.16 -7.81 -7.96
C LYS A 99 -19.43 -8.50 -8.45
N ASP A 100 -19.53 -9.81 -8.19
CA ASP A 100 -20.69 -10.63 -8.54
C ASP A 100 -21.78 -10.62 -7.43
N LEU A 101 -21.60 -9.80 -6.38
CA LEU A 101 -22.55 -9.59 -5.28
C LEU A 101 -23.33 -8.27 -5.47
#